data_AF-A0A7Z0BGB7-F1
#
_entry.id   AF-A0A7Z0BGB7-F1
#
_cell.length_a   1.000
_cell.length_b   1.000
_cell.length_c   1.000
_cell.angle_alpha   90.00
_cell.angle_beta   90.00
_cell.angle_gamma   90.00
#
_symmetry.space_group_name_H-M   'P 1'
#
loop_
_entity.id
_entity.type
_entity.pdbx_description
1 polymer ?
#
loop_
_entity_poly.entity_id
_entity_poly.type
_entity_poly.pdbx_seq_one_letter_code
_entity_poly.pdbx_strand_id
1 'polypeptide(L)'
;MTVGQSIVFNGDLGSGKSTVSVEIAKRLGMRRVSVGDLYREMAQQRQMTALQLNLHAELDQAVDGYVDQLQRDIAASGERLIMDSRLAWHFFTDALKVHMITEPGEAARRVLARPSGPAESYASLEEAKAKLRERSASERSRFIVRYGVDKARLRNYDLICDTTRASATEVIEHIVAAYEGKLGAEVLRDGPPLLLLDPARVYPTEDIATLRDLWDTDFVGDVAEAGDEALEPLKIGFTGEYFFVVDGHRRLSAALQNGFSMVPAQLVAEVDEPVVGGMTAIDYFAAQVRPGLIYDWEAAHKIQLPLPEPALLRGDAVLAGDPAASA
;
A
#
# COMPACT_ATOMS: atom_id res chain seq x y z
N MET A 1 16.10 -23.93 -2.12
CA MET A 1 17.18 -23.00 -1.76
C MET A 1 17.08 -21.80 -2.67
N THR A 2 16.23 -20.82 -2.35
CA THR A 2 16.18 -19.54 -3.07
C THR A 2 17.40 -18.74 -2.65
N VAL A 3 18.25 -18.40 -3.61
CA VAL A 3 19.44 -17.58 -3.44
C VAL A 3 18.99 -16.25 -2.82
N GLY A 4 19.52 -15.88 -1.65
CA GLY A 4 19.08 -14.68 -0.95
C GLY A 4 19.26 -13.43 -1.80
N GLN A 5 18.16 -12.88 -2.29
CA GLN A 5 18.11 -11.69 -3.13
C GLN A 5 18.22 -10.42 -2.28
N SER A 6 18.48 -9.27 -2.91
CA SER A 6 18.34 -7.97 -2.25
C SER A 6 16.88 -7.69 -1.87
N ILE A 7 16.63 -6.77 -0.94
CA ILE A 7 15.29 -6.26 -0.65
C ILE A 7 15.25 -4.77 -1.01
N VAL A 8 14.36 -4.40 -1.93
CA VAL A 8 14.20 -3.01 -2.34
C VAL A 8 12.89 -2.46 -1.82
N PHE A 9 12.98 -1.34 -1.11
CA PHE A 9 11.87 -0.67 -0.45
C PHE A 9 11.46 0.57 -1.23
N ASN A 10 10.24 0.54 -1.76
CA ASN A 10 9.47 1.73 -2.10
C ASN A 10 8.39 1.95 -1.04
N GLY A 11 7.85 3.16 -0.94
CA GLY A 11 6.74 3.41 -0.03
C GLY A 11 6.23 4.83 -0.08
N ASP A 12 4.96 4.97 0.29
CA ASP A 12 4.27 6.24 0.40
C ASP A 12 4.93 7.13 1.45
N LEU A 13 4.71 8.43 1.32
CA LEU A 13 5.12 9.38 2.35
C LEU A 13 4.40 9.03 3.67
N GLY A 14 5.15 8.94 4.76
CA GLY A 14 4.58 8.57 6.07
C GLY A 14 4.35 7.06 6.29
N SER A 15 4.66 6.19 5.32
CA SER A 15 4.51 4.73 5.46
C SER A 15 5.47 4.05 6.46
N GLY A 16 6.48 4.76 6.98
CA GLY A 16 7.46 4.18 7.90
C GLY A 16 8.61 3.41 7.23
N LYS A 17 8.71 3.45 5.89
CA LYS A 17 9.77 2.81 5.10
C LYS A 17 11.20 2.94 5.65
N SER A 18 11.61 4.14 6.03
CA SER A 18 12.99 4.34 6.51
C SER A 18 13.25 3.61 7.82
N THR A 19 12.27 3.55 8.73
CA THR A 19 12.39 2.77 9.98
C THR A 19 12.49 1.29 9.68
N VAL A 20 11.58 0.76 8.86
CA VAL A 20 11.53 -0.67 8.51
C VAL A 20 12.79 -1.13 7.78
N SER A 21 13.27 -0.37 6.78
CA SER A 21 14.49 -0.72 6.05
C SER A 21 15.74 -0.75 6.93
N VAL A 22 15.85 0.15 7.93
CA VAL A 22 16.97 0.17 8.88
C VAL A 22 16.95 -1.07 9.78
N GLU A 23 15.79 -1.40 10.35
CA GLU A 23 15.69 -2.54 11.27
C GLU A 23 15.82 -3.88 10.56
N ILE A 24 15.27 -4.03 9.35
CA ILE A 24 15.48 -5.23 8.53
C ILE A 24 16.95 -5.40 8.15
N ALA A 25 17.65 -4.32 7.77
CA ALA A 25 19.08 -4.38 7.49
C ALA A 25 19.89 -4.90 8.68
N LYS A 26 19.58 -4.43 9.89
CA LYS A 26 20.20 -4.92 11.13
C LYS A 26 19.87 -6.40 11.38
N ARG A 27 18.58 -6.76 11.28
CA ARG A 27 18.09 -8.12 11.56
C ARG A 27 18.68 -9.16 10.61
N LEU A 28 18.84 -8.82 9.33
CA LEU A 28 19.38 -9.70 8.30
C LEU A 28 20.91 -9.58 8.11
N GLY A 29 21.56 -8.65 8.83
CA GLY A 29 23.00 -8.40 8.68
C GLY A 29 23.40 -7.89 7.29
N MET A 30 22.50 -7.16 6.62
CA MET A 30 22.70 -6.66 5.26
C MET A 30 23.07 -5.17 5.25
N ARG A 31 23.91 -4.76 4.29
CA ARG A 31 24.19 -3.34 4.07
C ARG A 31 22.92 -2.62 3.65
N ARG A 32 22.67 -1.42 4.19
CA ARG A 32 21.57 -0.54 3.74
C ARG A 32 22.12 0.60 2.91
N VAL A 33 21.51 0.85 1.76
CA VAL A 33 21.73 2.03 0.92
C VAL A 33 20.43 2.80 0.84
N SER A 34 20.46 4.11 1.08
CA SER A 34 19.28 4.97 0.95
C SER A 34 19.58 6.14 0.05
N VAL A 35 18.80 6.26 -1.03
CA VAL A 35 18.85 7.43 -1.92
C VAL A 35 18.44 8.69 -1.15
N GLY A 36 17.49 8.57 -0.22
CA GLY A 36 17.08 9.70 0.62
C GLY A 36 18.18 10.20 1.56
N ASP A 37 19.01 9.30 2.11
CA ASP A 37 20.19 9.67 2.91
C ASP A 37 21.24 10.34 2.01
N LEU A 38 21.51 9.79 0.82
CA LEU A 38 22.43 10.37 -0.16
C LEU A 38 22.05 11.81 -0.54
N TYR A 39 20.79 12.08 -0.87
CA TYR A 39 20.34 13.45 -1.16
C TYR A 39 20.51 14.38 0.07
N ARG A 40 20.29 13.90 1.29
CA ARG A 40 20.50 14.71 2.51
C ARG A 40 21.97 15.07 2.70
N GLU A 41 22.88 14.12 2.50
CA GLU A 41 24.32 14.36 2.58
C GLU A 41 24.79 15.35 1.51
N MET A 42 24.34 15.17 0.26
CA MET A 42 24.62 16.11 -0.83
C MET A 42 24.10 17.52 -0.52
N ALA A 43 22.94 17.63 0.13
CA ALA A 43 22.35 18.92 0.49
C ALA A 43 23.20 19.63 1.54
N GLN A 44 23.63 18.90 2.57
CA GLN A 44 24.54 19.42 3.61
C GLN A 44 25.87 19.91 3.03
N GLN A 45 26.48 19.12 2.13
CA GLN A 45 27.72 19.51 1.45
C GLN A 45 27.57 20.79 0.63
N ARG A 46 26.37 21.06 0.09
CA ARG A 46 26.05 22.26 -0.69
C ARG A 46 25.46 23.41 0.15
N GLN A 47 25.43 23.26 1.48
CA GLN A 47 24.79 24.21 2.41
C GLN A 47 23.32 24.51 2.06
N MET A 48 22.61 23.51 1.52
CA MET A 48 21.19 23.58 1.16
C MET A 48 20.36 22.69 2.10
N THR A 49 19.06 22.98 2.23
CA THR A 49 18.13 22.02 2.84
C THR A 49 17.83 20.86 1.90
N ALA A 50 17.40 19.72 2.45
CA ALA A 50 17.00 18.56 1.65
C ALA A 50 15.82 18.87 0.71
N LEU A 51 14.92 19.77 1.12
CA LEU A 51 13.82 20.24 0.27
C LEU A 51 14.35 21.08 -0.90
N GLN A 52 15.23 22.04 -0.62
CA GLN A 52 15.87 22.86 -1.65
C GLN A 52 16.66 22.01 -2.64
N LEU A 53 17.41 21.01 -2.16
CA LEU A 53 18.12 20.11 -3.06
C LEU A 53 17.18 19.21 -3.85
N ASN A 54 16.07 18.72 -3.28
CA ASN A 54 15.08 17.96 -4.06
C ASN A 54 14.49 18.82 -5.20
N LEU A 55 14.08 20.05 -4.89
CA LEU A 55 13.57 20.99 -5.90
C LEU A 55 14.67 21.36 -6.92
N HIS A 56 15.93 21.43 -6.48
CA HIS A 56 17.06 21.68 -7.37
C HIS A 56 17.39 20.46 -8.24
N ALA A 57 17.27 19.24 -7.73
CA ALA A 57 17.48 18.00 -8.47
C ALA A 57 16.37 17.75 -9.51
N GLU A 58 15.15 18.23 -9.25
CA GLU A 58 14.08 18.30 -10.26
C GLU A 58 14.48 19.19 -11.45
N LEU A 59 15.37 20.17 -11.24
CA LEU A 59 15.87 21.08 -12.27
C LEU A 59 17.25 20.68 -12.83
N ASP A 60 18.05 19.92 -12.06
CA ASP A 60 19.41 19.49 -12.39
C ASP A 60 19.44 18.01 -12.79
N GLN A 61 19.28 17.78 -14.10
CA GLN A 61 19.31 16.44 -14.70
C GLN A 61 20.59 15.65 -14.38
N ALA A 62 21.71 16.31 -14.09
CA ALA A 62 22.98 15.65 -13.81
C ALA A 62 22.96 14.94 -12.44
N VAL A 63 22.32 15.54 -11.43
CA VAL A 63 22.19 14.93 -10.09
C VAL A 63 21.31 13.69 -10.17
N ASP A 64 20.13 13.78 -10.80
CA ASP A 64 19.25 12.63 -10.97
C ASP A 64 19.92 11.53 -11.83
N GLY A 65 20.62 11.89 -12.90
CA GLY A 65 21.35 10.92 -13.74
C GLY A 65 22.44 10.16 -12.99
N TYR A 66 23.18 10.84 -12.10
CA TYR A 66 24.17 10.22 -11.24
C TYR A 66 23.54 9.23 -10.25
N VAL A 67 22.43 9.62 -9.60
CA VAL A 67 21.72 8.75 -8.65
C VAL A 67 21.11 7.54 -9.35
N ASP A 68 20.56 7.72 -10.55
CA ASP A 68 20.08 6.60 -11.38
C ASP A 68 21.21 5.63 -11.75
N GLN A 69 22.37 6.15 -12.14
CA GLN A 69 23.52 5.32 -12.50
C GLN A 69 24.04 4.53 -11.29
N LEU A 70 24.16 5.19 -10.14
CA LEU A 70 24.56 4.54 -8.89
C LEU A 70 23.63 3.37 -8.54
N GLN A 71 22.31 3.56 -8.69
CA GLN A 71 21.34 2.48 -8.43
C GLN A 71 21.50 1.32 -9.41
N ARG A 72 21.74 1.60 -10.69
CA ARG A 72 22.02 0.58 -11.71
C ARG A 72 23.30 -0.20 -11.42
N ASP A 73 24.36 0.49 -11.05
CA ASP A 73 25.65 -0.13 -10.73
C ASP A 73 25.53 -1.04 -9.50
N ILE A 74 24.82 -0.59 -8.46
CA ILE A 74 24.52 -1.41 -7.28
C ILE A 74 23.68 -2.63 -7.68
N ALA A 75 22.62 -2.46 -8.46
CA ALA A 75 21.79 -3.58 -8.93
C ALA A 75 22.60 -4.59 -9.75
N ALA A 76 23.51 -4.12 -10.59
CA ALA A 76 24.37 -4.95 -11.43
C ALA A 76 25.50 -5.66 -10.65
N SER A 77 25.86 -5.16 -9.46
CA SER A 77 26.94 -5.73 -8.65
C SER A 77 26.64 -7.14 -8.12
N GLY A 78 25.36 -7.53 -8.05
CA GLY A 78 24.92 -8.78 -7.43
C GLY A 78 25.10 -8.81 -5.90
N GLU A 79 25.45 -7.68 -5.28
CA GLU A 79 25.54 -7.55 -3.84
C GLU A 79 24.15 -7.73 -3.19
N ARG A 80 24.12 -8.43 -2.06
CA ARG A 80 22.92 -8.58 -1.23
C ARG A 80 22.82 -7.41 -0.26
N LEU A 81 21.80 -6.59 -0.44
CA LEU A 81 21.61 -5.38 0.36
C LEU A 81 20.15 -4.98 0.50
N ILE A 82 19.92 -4.05 1.41
CA ILE A 82 18.65 -3.35 1.57
C ILE A 82 18.74 -2.01 0.84
N MET A 83 17.88 -1.80 -0.16
CA MET A 83 17.84 -0.58 -0.95
C MET A 83 16.59 0.23 -0.59
N ASP A 84 16.78 1.41 0.00
CA ASP A 84 15.70 2.36 0.32
C ASP A 84 15.66 3.46 -0.76
N SER A 85 14.78 3.28 -1.75
CA SER A 85 14.63 4.22 -2.87
C SER A 85 13.27 4.13 -3.52
N ARG A 86 12.75 5.27 -3.96
CA ARG A 86 11.45 5.38 -4.62
C ARG A 86 11.41 4.78 -6.03
N LEU A 87 12.57 4.46 -6.61
CA LEU A 87 12.69 3.91 -7.97
C LEU A 87 13.55 2.65 -8.05
N ALA A 88 14.12 2.16 -6.94
CA ALA A 88 14.97 0.97 -6.99
C ALA A 88 14.27 -0.28 -7.54
N TRP A 89 12.97 -0.44 -7.30
CA TRP A 89 12.16 -1.52 -7.87
C TRP A 89 12.20 -1.60 -9.41
N HIS A 90 12.50 -0.49 -10.09
CA HIS A 90 12.64 -0.42 -11.54
C HIS A 90 14.01 -0.92 -12.01
N PHE A 91 15.07 -0.67 -11.24
CA PHE A 91 16.45 -1.04 -11.61
C PHE A 91 16.86 -2.44 -11.13
N PHE A 92 16.30 -2.90 -10.00
CA PHE A 92 16.60 -4.21 -9.45
C PHE A 92 15.65 -5.25 -10.03
N THR A 93 16.20 -6.18 -10.82
CA THR A 93 15.44 -7.29 -11.43
C THR A 93 15.43 -8.54 -10.56
N ASP A 94 16.44 -8.74 -9.71
CA ASP A 94 16.63 -9.91 -8.84
C ASP A 94 16.59 -9.49 -7.36
N ALA A 95 15.42 -8.98 -6.93
CA ALA A 95 15.20 -8.48 -5.57
C ALA A 95 13.75 -8.70 -5.15
N LEU A 96 13.53 -8.85 -3.84
CA LEU A 96 12.19 -8.72 -3.26
C LEU A 96 11.80 -7.23 -3.25
N LYS A 97 10.81 -6.86 -4.06
CA LYS A 97 10.31 -5.49 -4.20
C LYS A 97 9.15 -5.25 -3.25
N VAL A 98 9.42 -4.49 -2.19
CA VAL A 98 8.43 -4.15 -1.16
C VAL A 98 7.92 -2.74 -1.40
N HIS A 99 6.60 -2.57 -1.48
CA HIS A 99 5.94 -1.27 -1.48
C HIS A 99 5.11 -1.08 -0.23
N MET A 100 5.51 -0.13 0.61
CA MET A 100 4.81 0.19 1.84
C MET A 100 3.79 1.30 1.62
N ILE A 101 2.52 1.01 1.89
CA ILE A 101 1.41 1.95 1.77
C ILE A 101 0.86 2.31 3.15
N THR A 102 0.09 3.39 3.22
CA THR A 102 -0.61 3.80 4.44
C THR A 102 -1.80 4.68 4.07
N GLU A 103 -2.82 4.70 4.92
CA GLU A 103 -3.94 5.64 4.78
C GLU A 103 -3.41 7.11 4.84
N PRO A 104 -3.91 8.02 3.99
CA PRO A 104 -3.45 9.41 3.91
C PRO A 104 -3.51 10.20 5.23
N GLY A 105 -4.58 10.05 6.02
CA GLY A 105 -4.71 10.66 7.34
C GLY A 105 -3.65 10.17 8.32
N GLU A 106 -3.39 8.87 8.35
CA GLU A 106 -2.31 8.29 9.16
C GLU A 106 -0.93 8.75 8.70
N ALA A 107 -0.68 8.81 7.39
CA ALA A 107 0.54 9.39 6.84
C ALA A 107 0.77 10.82 7.33
N ALA A 108 -0.27 11.67 7.23
CA ALA A 108 -0.22 13.04 7.67
C ALA A 108 0.02 13.16 9.18
N ARG A 109 -0.64 12.32 9.99
CA ARG A 109 -0.42 12.25 11.44
C ARG A 109 1.03 11.92 11.78
N ARG A 110 1.62 10.92 11.10
CA ARG A 110 3.02 10.50 11.30
C ARG A 110 4.01 11.59 10.90
N VAL A 111 3.75 12.27 9.80
CA VAL A 111 4.61 13.36 9.32
C VAL A 111 4.54 14.56 10.27
N LEU A 112 3.34 14.91 10.77
CA LEU A 112 3.14 15.97 11.77
C LEU A 112 3.81 15.68 13.10
N ALA A 113 3.80 14.42 13.55
CA ALA A 113 4.44 14.01 14.80
C ALA A 113 5.97 13.97 14.72
N ARG A 114 6.54 14.05 13.51
CA ARG A 114 7.99 14.04 13.33
C ARG A 114 8.56 15.41 13.74
N PRO A 115 9.69 15.45 14.45
CA PRO A 115 10.40 16.72 14.66
C PRO A 115 10.91 17.22 13.31
N SER A 116 10.15 18.11 12.66
CA SER A 116 10.57 18.72 11.40
C SER A 116 11.50 19.90 11.69
N GLY A 117 12.56 20.03 10.87
CA GLY A 117 13.27 21.31 10.76
C GLY A 117 12.35 22.38 10.15
N PRO A 118 12.74 23.66 10.15
CA PRO A 118 11.89 24.81 9.77
C PRO A 118 11.27 24.76 8.36
N ALA A 119 11.62 23.79 7.51
CA ALA A 119 11.17 23.66 6.13
C ALA A 119 9.88 22.82 5.93
N GLU A 120 9.43 22.08 6.94
CA GLU A 120 8.23 21.21 6.85
C GLU A 120 7.33 21.40 8.09
N SER A 121 6.84 22.63 8.32
CA SER A 121 5.72 22.83 9.25
C SER A 121 4.41 22.77 8.49
N TYR A 122 3.44 22.08 9.09
CA TYR A 122 2.06 22.01 8.59
C TYR A 122 1.17 22.61 9.67
N ALA A 123 0.21 23.45 9.29
CA ALA A 123 -0.70 24.09 10.24
C ALA A 123 -1.86 23.18 10.66
N SER A 124 -2.16 22.14 9.87
CA SER A 124 -3.25 21.20 10.16
C SER A 124 -3.03 19.82 9.53
N LEU A 125 -3.82 18.83 9.99
CA LEU A 125 -3.87 17.49 9.41
C LEU A 125 -4.29 17.51 7.94
N GLU A 126 -5.32 18.30 7.60
CA GLU A 126 -5.82 18.39 6.22
C GLU A 126 -4.81 19.06 5.27
N GLU A 127 -4.11 20.09 5.74
CA GLU A 127 -3.00 20.68 4.96
C GLU A 127 -1.88 19.66 4.72
N ALA A 128 -1.51 18.90 5.76
CA ALA A 128 -0.52 17.84 5.62
C ALA A 128 -0.97 16.77 4.61
N LYS A 129 -2.21 16.28 4.69
CA LYS A 129 -2.78 15.34 3.72
C LYS A 129 -2.70 15.88 2.28
N ALA A 130 -3.14 17.13 2.07
CA ALA A 130 -3.14 17.76 0.75
C ALA A 130 -1.72 17.88 0.17
N LYS A 131 -0.75 18.40 0.95
CA LYS A 131 0.64 18.55 0.51
C LYS A 131 1.33 17.22 0.24
N LEU A 132 1.06 16.18 1.04
CA LEU A 132 1.59 14.84 0.79
C LEU A 132 1.01 14.25 -0.50
N ARG A 133 -0.28 14.44 -0.76
CA ARG A 133 -0.92 14.01 -2.01
C ARG A 133 -0.31 14.72 -3.22
N GLU A 134 -0.16 16.04 -3.18
CA GLU A 134 0.47 16.84 -4.24
C GLU A 134 1.90 16.36 -4.53
N ARG A 135 2.70 16.16 -3.48
CA ARG A 135 4.07 15.65 -3.61
C ARG A 135 4.11 14.25 -4.24
N SER A 136 3.20 13.37 -3.84
CA SER A 136 3.13 12.01 -4.41
C SER A 136 2.73 12.04 -5.89
N ALA A 137 1.79 12.91 -6.26
CA ALA A 137 1.33 13.09 -7.63
C ALA A 137 2.42 13.69 -8.54
N SER A 138 3.11 14.73 -8.07
CA SER A 138 4.25 15.32 -8.78
C SER A 138 5.33 14.26 -9.08
N GLU A 139 5.66 13.43 -8.09
CA GLU A 139 6.61 12.34 -8.27
C GLU A 139 6.14 11.29 -9.27
N ARG A 140 4.87 10.86 -9.19
CA ARG A 140 4.30 9.90 -10.13
C ARG A 140 4.40 10.42 -11.56
N SER A 141 4.00 11.67 -11.78
CA SER A 141 4.10 12.34 -13.09
C SER A 141 5.54 12.36 -13.61
N ARG A 142 6.51 12.69 -12.74
CA ARG A 142 7.93 12.66 -13.10
C ARG A 142 8.38 11.26 -13.53
N PHE A 143 7.98 10.22 -12.82
CA PHE A 143 8.38 8.85 -13.16
C PHE A 143 7.76 8.37 -14.48
N ILE A 144 6.51 8.72 -14.75
CA ILE A 144 5.84 8.42 -16.02
C ILE A 144 6.56 9.13 -17.17
N VAL A 145 6.80 10.43 -17.06
CA VAL A 145 7.42 11.22 -18.13
C VAL A 145 8.86 10.77 -18.41
N ARG A 146 9.63 10.47 -17.36
CA ARG A 146 11.06 10.21 -17.48
C ARG A 146 11.41 8.75 -17.76
N TYR A 147 10.68 7.80 -17.18
CA TYR A 147 11.00 6.37 -17.27
C TYR A 147 9.87 5.55 -17.92
N GLY A 148 8.71 6.15 -18.19
CA GLY A 148 7.55 5.42 -18.73
C GLY A 148 6.93 4.46 -17.72
N VAL A 149 7.21 4.63 -16.43
CA VAL A 149 6.74 3.72 -15.37
C VAL A 149 5.87 4.44 -14.36
N ASP A 150 4.88 3.73 -13.86
CA ASP A 150 3.93 4.26 -12.89
C ASP A 150 4.12 3.60 -11.53
N LYS A 151 4.61 4.35 -10.54
CA LYS A 151 4.83 3.83 -9.18
C LYS A 151 3.53 3.36 -8.49
N ALA A 152 2.37 3.80 -8.95
CA ALA A 152 1.07 3.44 -8.38
C ALA A 152 0.56 2.07 -8.84
N ARG A 153 1.18 1.46 -9.86
CA ARG A 153 0.85 0.10 -10.31
C ARG A 153 1.42 -0.91 -9.32
N LEU A 154 0.55 -1.62 -8.61
CA LEU A 154 0.93 -2.63 -7.62
C LEU A 154 1.68 -3.80 -8.26
N ARG A 155 1.40 -4.10 -9.53
CA ARG A 155 2.10 -5.14 -10.33
C ARG A 155 3.60 -4.90 -10.53
N ASN A 156 4.11 -3.72 -10.17
CA ASN A 156 5.55 -3.44 -10.21
C ASN A 156 6.33 -4.04 -9.02
N TYR A 157 5.62 -4.55 -8.02
CA TYR A 157 6.19 -5.02 -6.76
C TYR A 157 5.83 -6.48 -6.49
N ASP A 158 6.57 -7.10 -5.59
CA ASP A 158 6.33 -8.47 -5.14
C ASP A 158 5.50 -8.50 -3.86
N LEU A 159 5.67 -7.49 -3.00
CA LEU A 159 4.99 -7.38 -1.72
C LEU A 159 4.45 -5.96 -1.51
N ILE A 160 3.15 -5.84 -1.26
CA ILE A 160 2.52 -4.61 -0.78
C ILE A 160 2.24 -4.76 0.70
N CYS A 161 2.67 -3.79 1.51
CA CYS A 161 2.47 -3.82 2.95
C CYS A 161 1.75 -2.56 3.42
N ASP A 162 0.53 -2.73 3.89
CA ASP A 162 -0.28 -1.69 4.48
C ASP A 162 0.09 -1.48 5.94
N THR A 163 0.68 -0.32 6.20
CA THR A 163 1.19 0.02 7.51
C THR A 163 0.25 0.86 8.34
N THR A 164 -1.02 1.01 7.94
CA THR A 164 -1.95 1.97 8.55
C THR A 164 -2.12 1.75 10.06
N ARG A 165 -2.58 0.55 10.46
CA ARG A 165 -2.72 0.17 11.87
C ARG A 165 -1.59 -0.72 12.38
N ALA A 166 -0.88 -1.41 11.48
CA ALA A 166 0.18 -2.34 11.84
C ALA A 166 1.34 -1.65 12.56
N SER A 167 1.91 -2.34 13.55
CA SER A 167 3.10 -1.85 14.23
C SER A 167 4.35 -2.03 13.36
N ALA A 168 5.39 -1.23 13.60
CA ALA A 168 6.65 -1.38 12.85
C ALA A 168 7.25 -2.78 13.03
N THR A 169 7.16 -3.36 14.23
CA THR A 169 7.65 -4.71 14.54
C THR A 169 6.93 -5.77 13.72
N GLU A 170 5.61 -5.72 13.71
CA GLU A 170 4.75 -6.65 12.96
C GLU A 170 5.02 -6.57 11.45
N VAL A 171 5.15 -5.35 10.90
CA VAL A 171 5.53 -5.13 9.50
C VAL A 171 6.90 -5.74 9.19
N ILE A 172 7.89 -5.55 10.08
CA ILE A 172 9.24 -6.12 9.91
C ILE A 172 9.18 -7.65 9.94
N GLU A 173 8.43 -8.23 10.87
CA GLU A 173 8.27 -9.68 11.01
C GLU A 173 7.67 -10.29 9.74
N HIS A 174 6.59 -9.72 9.24
CA HIS A 174 5.93 -10.21 8.03
C HIS A 174 6.80 -10.09 6.78
N ILE A 175 7.52 -8.98 6.60
CA ILE A 175 8.41 -8.81 5.45
C ILE A 175 9.57 -9.81 5.51
N VAL A 176 10.11 -10.06 6.70
CA VAL A 176 11.15 -11.09 6.89
C VAL A 176 10.58 -12.49 6.65
N ALA A 177 9.37 -12.80 7.13
CA ALA A 177 8.71 -14.08 6.89
C ALA A 177 8.47 -14.31 5.39
N ALA A 178 8.02 -13.28 4.66
CA ALA A 178 7.86 -13.33 3.21
C ALA A 178 9.21 -13.55 2.49
N TYR A 179 10.25 -12.81 2.90
CA TYR A 179 11.61 -12.96 2.37
C TYR A 179 12.19 -14.36 2.60
N GLU A 180 11.92 -14.96 3.76
CA GLU A 180 12.35 -16.32 4.11
C GLU A 180 11.46 -17.41 3.50
N GLY A 181 10.40 -17.04 2.78
CA GLY A 181 9.45 -17.97 2.15
C GLY A 181 8.53 -18.67 3.15
N LYS A 182 8.37 -18.12 4.35
CA LYS A 182 7.45 -18.62 5.40
C LYS A 182 6.04 -18.05 5.26
N LEU A 183 5.89 -16.90 4.61
CA LEU A 183 4.62 -16.23 4.39
C LEU A 183 4.37 -16.02 2.89
N GLY A 184 3.19 -16.43 2.42
CA GLY A 184 2.71 -16.14 1.06
C GLY A 184 3.62 -16.63 -0.08
N ALA A 185 4.44 -17.66 0.16
CA ALA A 185 5.42 -18.18 -0.81
C ALA A 185 4.78 -18.62 -2.14
N GLU A 186 3.55 -19.13 -2.09
CA GLU A 186 2.80 -19.50 -3.31
C GLU A 186 2.39 -18.27 -4.11
N VAL A 187 1.84 -17.24 -3.45
CA VAL A 187 1.46 -15.98 -4.12
C VAL A 187 2.68 -15.30 -4.74
N LEU A 188 3.79 -15.22 -4.00
CA LEU A 188 5.04 -14.60 -4.48
C LEU A 188 5.63 -15.33 -5.70
N ARG A 189 5.45 -16.65 -5.78
CA ARG A 189 5.96 -17.47 -6.90
C ARG A 189 5.01 -17.47 -8.10
N ASP A 190 3.71 -17.59 -7.86
CA ASP A 190 2.74 -17.96 -8.88
C ASP A 190 1.99 -16.73 -9.44
N GLY A 191 1.91 -15.62 -8.70
CA GLY A 191 1.22 -14.42 -9.17
C GLY A 191 1.34 -13.21 -8.23
N PRO A 192 2.54 -12.61 -8.09
CA PRO A 192 2.74 -11.41 -7.28
C PRO A 192 1.87 -10.22 -7.75
N PRO A 193 1.62 -9.23 -6.86
CA PRO A 193 2.14 -9.14 -5.50
C PRO A 193 1.35 -9.96 -4.47
N LEU A 194 2.06 -10.40 -3.42
CA LEU A 194 1.44 -10.67 -2.11
C LEU A 194 1.03 -9.33 -1.50
N LEU A 195 -0.19 -9.24 -1.03
CA LEU A 195 -0.70 -8.07 -0.32
C LEU A 195 -0.83 -8.42 1.17
N LEU A 196 -0.32 -7.56 2.03
CA LEU A 196 -0.59 -7.57 3.47
C LEU A 196 -1.36 -6.29 3.76
N LEU A 197 -2.69 -6.40 3.83
CA LEU A 197 -3.58 -5.23 3.87
C LEU A 197 -4.17 -5.03 5.25
N ASP A 198 -4.40 -3.78 5.63
CA ASP A 198 -5.24 -3.49 6.79
C ASP A 198 -6.68 -3.90 6.45
N PRO A 199 -7.27 -4.89 7.16
CA PRO A 199 -8.60 -5.36 6.84
C PRO A 199 -9.67 -4.26 6.98
N ALA A 200 -9.44 -3.23 7.80
CA ALA A 200 -10.34 -2.09 7.95
C ALA A 200 -10.29 -1.10 6.78
N ARG A 201 -9.39 -1.32 5.79
CA ARG A 201 -9.29 -0.55 4.55
C ARG A 201 -9.78 -1.31 3.31
N VAL A 202 -10.24 -2.54 3.48
CA VAL A 202 -10.75 -3.39 2.39
C VAL A 202 -12.26 -3.24 2.29
N TYR A 203 -12.73 -2.80 1.13
CA TYR A 203 -14.15 -2.64 0.86
C TYR A 203 -14.82 -3.99 0.60
N PRO A 204 -15.97 -4.27 1.24
CA PRO A 204 -16.74 -5.47 0.95
C PRO A 204 -17.51 -5.33 -0.36
N THR A 205 -17.76 -6.45 -1.01
CA THR A 205 -18.60 -6.54 -2.24
C THR A 205 -19.82 -7.45 -2.07
N GLU A 206 -19.98 -8.03 -0.88
CA GLU A 206 -21.15 -8.81 -0.47
C GLU A 206 -21.74 -8.22 0.81
N ASP A 207 -23.05 -8.41 1.00
CA ASP A 207 -23.76 -7.94 2.18
C ASP A 207 -23.36 -8.75 3.41
N ILE A 208 -23.13 -8.12 4.56
CA ILE A 208 -22.80 -8.83 5.79
C ILE A 208 -23.90 -9.82 6.20
N ALA A 209 -25.15 -9.55 5.81
CA ALA A 209 -26.29 -10.42 6.06
C ALA A 209 -26.21 -11.76 5.33
N THR A 210 -25.56 -11.84 4.15
CA THR A 210 -25.33 -13.13 3.47
C THR A 210 -24.32 -13.99 4.24
N LEU A 211 -23.56 -13.38 5.15
CA LEU A 211 -22.64 -14.07 6.03
C LEU A 211 -23.28 -14.46 7.38
N ARG A 212 -24.53 -14.08 7.68
CA ARG A 212 -25.14 -14.22 9.03
C ARG A 212 -25.30 -15.66 9.53
N ASP A 213 -25.58 -16.61 8.66
CA ASP A 213 -25.62 -18.04 9.03
C ASP A 213 -24.23 -18.64 9.28
N LEU A 214 -23.17 -17.81 9.19
CA LEU A 214 -21.77 -18.19 9.12
C LEU A 214 -20.92 -17.40 10.12
N TRP A 215 -21.58 -16.72 11.07
CA TRP A 215 -20.99 -16.24 12.34
C TRP A 215 -20.77 -17.46 13.25
N ASP A 216 -20.15 -18.48 12.68
CA ASP A 216 -19.76 -19.66 13.39
C ASP A 216 -18.63 -19.24 14.32
N THR A 217 -18.92 -19.22 15.62
CA THR A 217 -17.92 -18.90 16.65
C THR A 217 -16.70 -19.79 16.52
N ASP A 218 -16.89 -21.00 16.00
CA ASP A 218 -15.81 -21.97 15.81
C ASP A 218 -14.89 -21.50 14.68
N PHE A 219 -15.39 -21.05 13.53
CA PHE A 219 -14.56 -20.50 12.44
C PHE A 219 -13.80 -19.23 12.87
N VAL A 220 -14.46 -18.31 13.58
CA VAL A 220 -13.80 -17.10 14.06
C VAL A 220 -12.71 -17.44 15.10
N GLY A 221 -12.98 -18.43 15.97
CA GLY A 221 -12.03 -18.96 16.93
C GLY A 221 -10.83 -19.64 16.26
N ASP A 222 -11.07 -20.49 15.25
CA ASP A 222 -10.03 -21.15 14.47
C ASP A 222 -9.11 -20.13 13.79
N VAL A 223 -9.67 -19.06 13.22
CA VAL A 223 -8.89 -17.96 12.64
C VAL A 223 -8.07 -17.23 13.71
N ALA A 224 -8.64 -17.03 14.91
CA ALA A 224 -7.93 -16.41 16.02
C ALA A 224 -6.74 -17.27 16.49
N GLU A 225 -6.92 -18.59 16.57
CA GLU A 225 -5.87 -19.54 16.96
C GLU A 225 -4.79 -19.68 15.91
N ALA A 226 -5.16 -19.67 14.62
CA ALA A 226 -4.23 -19.78 13.50
C ALA A 226 -3.37 -18.53 13.33
N GLY A 227 -3.90 -17.35 13.66
CA GLY A 227 -3.25 -16.06 13.43
C GLY A 227 -3.36 -15.58 11.97
N ASP A 228 -2.84 -14.40 11.70
CA ASP A 228 -2.90 -13.74 10.39
C ASP A 228 -1.98 -14.39 9.34
N GLU A 229 -0.80 -14.87 9.74
CA GLU A 229 0.14 -15.55 8.83
C GLU A 229 -0.41 -16.86 8.23
N ALA A 230 -1.31 -17.54 8.95
CA ALA A 230 -1.89 -18.82 8.55
C ALA A 230 -3.21 -18.68 7.76
N LEU A 231 -3.75 -17.47 7.66
CA LEU A 231 -4.99 -17.21 6.95
C LEU A 231 -4.78 -17.47 5.45
N GLU A 232 -5.67 -18.27 4.84
CA GLU A 232 -5.68 -18.40 3.38
C GLU A 232 -5.87 -17.00 2.74
N PRO A 233 -5.01 -16.58 1.79
CA PRO A 233 -5.06 -15.24 1.23
C PRO A 233 -6.43 -14.86 0.66
N LEU A 234 -6.90 -13.65 0.97
CA LEU A 234 -8.08 -13.08 0.32
C LEU A 234 -7.82 -12.84 -1.16
N LYS A 235 -8.85 -12.90 -2.01
CA LYS A 235 -8.74 -12.43 -3.39
C LYS A 235 -9.18 -10.98 -3.45
N ILE A 236 -8.26 -10.08 -3.78
CA ILE A 236 -8.45 -8.64 -3.71
C ILE A 236 -8.37 -8.03 -5.11
N GLY A 237 -9.34 -7.19 -5.43
CA GLY A 237 -9.24 -6.24 -6.54
C GLY A 237 -8.77 -4.87 -6.05
N PHE A 238 -8.16 -4.10 -6.95
CA PHE A 238 -7.70 -2.74 -6.65
C PHE A 238 -8.13 -1.77 -7.76
N THR A 239 -8.78 -0.67 -7.39
CA THR A 239 -9.27 0.33 -8.38
C THR A 239 -8.21 1.34 -8.79
N GLY A 240 -7.02 1.32 -8.17
CA GLY A 240 -6.07 2.43 -8.19
C GLY A 240 -6.17 3.32 -6.96
N GLU A 241 -7.24 3.19 -6.17
CA GLU A 241 -7.47 3.93 -4.92
C GLU A 241 -8.01 3.05 -3.80
N TYR A 242 -8.95 2.16 -4.11
CA TYR A 242 -9.64 1.30 -3.14
C TYR A 242 -9.29 -0.16 -3.33
N PHE A 243 -8.97 -0.85 -2.24
CA PHE A 243 -8.89 -2.30 -2.20
C PHE A 243 -10.28 -2.86 -1.91
N PHE A 244 -10.67 -3.92 -2.60
CA PHE A 244 -11.95 -4.57 -2.36
C PHE A 244 -11.84 -6.08 -2.43
N VAL A 245 -12.62 -6.76 -1.59
CA VAL A 245 -12.64 -8.22 -1.58
C VAL A 245 -13.51 -8.73 -2.73
N VAL A 246 -12.93 -9.62 -3.53
CA VAL A 246 -13.61 -10.39 -4.58
C VAL A 246 -14.04 -11.74 -4.05
N ASP A 247 -13.22 -12.35 -3.19
CA ASP A 247 -13.50 -13.61 -2.51
C ASP A 247 -12.75 -13.68 -1.17
N GLY A 248 -13.38 -14.31 -0.18
CA GLY A 248 -12.88 -14.38 1.19
C GLY A 248 -13.54 -13.44 2.19
N HIS A 249 -14.77 -12.95 1.93
CA HIS A 249 -15.48 -12.03 2.84
C HIS A 249 -15.64 -12.57 4.27
N ARG A 250 -15.84 -13.88 4.44
CA ARG A 250 -15.87 -14.50 5.78
C ARG A 250 -14.54 -14.35 6.52
N ARG A 251 -13.42 -14.58 5.82
CA ARG A 251 -12.07 -14.41 6.38
C ARG A 251 -11.79 -12.95 6.71
N LEU A 252 -12.18 -12.02 5.84
CA LEU A 252 -12.10 -10.59 6.12
C LEU A 252 -12.92 -10.22 7.37
N SER A 253 -14.15 -10.70 7.46
CA SER A 253 -15.03 -10.47 8.61
C SER A 253 -14.45 -11.06 9.90
N ALA A 254 -13.91 -12.28 9.87
CA ALA A 254 -13.25 -12.90 11.02
C ALA A 254 -11.97 -12.15 11.44
N ALA A 255 -11.17 -11.68 10.50
CA ALA A 255 -9.98 -10.87 10.78
C ALA A 255 -10.35 -9.53 11.45
N LEU A 256 -11.41 -8.88 10.98
CA LEU A 256 -11.95 -7.66 11.60
C LEU A 256 -12.44 -7.91 13.02
N GLN A 257 -13.14 -9.01 13.26
CA GLN A 257 -13.63 -9.39 14.59
C GLN A 257 -12.50 -9.70 15.57
N ASN A 258 -11.43 -10.33 15.09
CA ASN A 258 -10.23 -10.62 15.89
C ASN A 258 -9.26 -9.41 16.01
N GLY A 259 -9.60 -8.28 15.39
CA GLY A 259 -8.80 -7.05 15.49
C GLY A 259 -7.46 -7.12 14.77
N PHE A 260 -7.31 -8.01 13.79
CA PHE A 260 -6.08 -8.14 13.01
C PHE A 260 -5.73 -6.80 12.36
N SER A 261 -4.44 -6.48 12.34
CA SER A 261 -3.94 -5.24 11.73
C SER A 261 -3.51 -5.44 10.28
N MET A 262 -3.23 -6.70 9.89
CA MET A 262 -2.92 -7.12 8.54
C MET A 262 -3.66 -8.43 8.19
N VAL A 263 -3.96 -8.60 6.91
CA VAL A 263 -4.44 -9.87 6.33
C VAL A 263 -3.70 -10.17 5.04
N PRO A 264 -3.27 -11.43 4.82
CA PRO A 264 -2.68 -11.83 3.57
C PRO A 264 -3.72 -11.86 2.45
N ALA A 265 -3.30 -11.45 1.26
CA ALA A 265 -4.16 -11.35 0.10
C ALA A 265 -3.38 -11.50 -1.21
N GLN A 266 -4.07 -11.96 -2.24
CA GLN A 266 -3.61 -12.02 -3.62
C GLN A 266 -4.34 -10.97 -4.45
N LEU A 267 -3.58 -10.20 -5.23
CA LEU A 267 -4.14 -9.25 -6.19
C LEU A 267 -4.67 -10.00 -7.42
N VAL A 268 -5.99 -10.04 -7.60
CA VAL A 268 -6.62 -10.70 -8.76
C VAL A 268 -6.84 -9.76 -9.95
N ALA A 269 -7.01 -8.46 -9.72
CA ALA A 269 -7.17 -7.47 -10.76
C ALA A 269 -6.82 -6.07 -10.26
N GLU A 270 -6.15 -5.27 -11.09
CA GLU A 270 -5.85 -3.85 -10.86
C GLU A 270 -6.36 -2.96 -12.00
N VAL A 271 -7.09 -1.90 -11.64
CA VAL A 271 -7.62 -0.84 -12.54
C VAL A 271 -8.47 -1.43 -13.68
N ASP A 272 -7.92 -1.52 -14.89
CA ASP A 272 -8.61 -1.99 -16.09
C ASP A 272 -8.50 -3.51 -16.28
N GLU A 273 -7.76 -4.20 -15.41
CA GLU A 273 -7.68 -5.66 -15.44
C GLU A 273 -9.04 -6.28 -15.12
N PRO A 274 -9.44 -7.36 -15.84
CA PRO A 274 -10.73 -7.98 -15.64
C PRO A 274 -10.80 -8.78 -14.33
N VAL A 275 -11.93 -8.67 -13.64
CA VAL A 275 -12.33 -9.53 -12.51
C VAL A 275 -13.23 -10.67 -13.04
N VAL A 276 -14.17 -11.16 -12.23
CA VAL A 276 -15.17 -12.16 -12.61
C VAL A 276 -16.15 -11.57 -13.63
N GLY A 277 -16.48 -12.34 -14.67
CA GLY A 277 -17.48 -11.94 -15.67
C GLY A 277 -16.98 -10.92 -16.70
N GLY A 278 -15.67 -10.62 -16.73
CA GLY A 278 -15.05 -9.74 -17.73
C GLY A 278 -15.18 -8.24 -17.47
N MET A 279 -15.79 -7.84 -16.35
CA MET A 279 -15.80 -6.44 -15.91
C MET A 279 -14.41 -6.04 -15.41
N THR A 280 -13.98 -4.80 -15.66
CA THR A 280 -12.74 -4.25 -15.08
C THR A 280 -12.82 -4.17 -13.56
N ALA A 281 -11.70 -4.06 -12.85
CA ALA A 281 -11.70 -3.89 -11.40
C ALA A 281 -12.48 -2.64 -10.97
N ILE A 282 -12.35 -1.54 -11.72
CA ILE A 282 -13.11 -0.31 -11.49
C ILE A 282 -14.61 -0.54 -11.67
N ASP A 283 -15.02 -1.15 -12.79
CA ASP A 283 -16.44 -1.35 -13.10
C ASP A 283 -17.09 -2.34 -12.14
N TYR A 284 -16.38 -3.42 -11.79
CA TYR A 284 -16.83 -4.40 -10.81
C TYR A 284 -17.04 -3.74 -9.44
N PHE A 285 -16.05 -2.97 -8.96
CA PHE A 285 -16.16 -2.25 -7.70
C PHE A 285 -17.34 -1.28 -7.69
N ALA A 286 -17.46 -0.45 -8.72
CA ALA A 286 -18.56 0.50 -8.85
C ALA A 286 -19.93 -0.20 -8.92
N ALA A 287 -20.00 -1.39 -9.54
CA ALA A 287 -21.22 -2.19 -9.62
C ALA A 287 -21.65 -2.75 -8.25
N GLN A 288 -20.72 -3.30 -7.48
CA GLN A 288 -21.02 -4.03 -6.24
C GLN A 288 -21.14 -3.13 -5.01
N VAL A 289 -20.21 -2.17 -4.86
CA VAL A 289 -20.07 -1.38 -3.64
C VAL A 289 -21.11 -0.28 -3.59
N ARG A 290 -22.00 -0.36 -2.59
CA ARG A 290 -23.13 0.56 -2.37
C ARG A 290 -23.07 1.13 -0.95
N PRO A 291 -23.58 2.34 -0.69
CA PRO A 291 -23.52 2.95 0.64
C PRO A 291 -24.10 2.07 1.75
N GLY A 292 -25.27 1.44 1.53
CA GLY A 292 -25.90 0.55 2.51
C GLY A 292 -25.00 -0.63 2.90
N LEU A 293 -24.38 -1.27 1.90
CA LEU A 293 -23.43 -2.36 2.13
C LEU A 293 -22.23 -1.91 2.98
N ILE A 294 -21.69 -0.72 2.70
CA ILE A 294 -20.59 -0.16 3.51
C ILE A 294 -21.04 0.06 4.95
N TYR A 295 -22.19 0.73 5.14
CA TYR A 295 -22.70 1.03 6.48
C TYR A 295 -23.01 -0.21 7.31
N ASP A 296 -23.53 -1.27 6.69
CA ASP A 296 -23.81 -2.52 7.39
C ASP A 296 -22.51 -3.20 7.88
N TRP A 297 -21.46 -3.17 7.07
CA TRP A 297 -20.13 -3.67 7.46
C TRP A 297 -19.46 -2.79 8.52
N GLU A 298 -19.52 -1.46 8.38
CA GLU A 298 -19.02 -0.53 9.39
C GLU A 298 -19.70 -0.76 10.75
N ALA A 299 -21.04 -0.92 10.75
CA ALA A 299 -21.80 -1.19 11.96
C ALA A 299 -21.45 -2.55 12.59
N ALA A 300 -21.30 -3.59 11.77
CA ALA A 300 -20.96 -4.94 12.25
C ALA A 300 -19.55 -5.01 12.86
N HIS A 301 -18.59 -4.30 12.28
CA HIS A 301 -17.17 -4.44 12.63
C HIS A 301 -16.56 -3.23 13.35
N LYS A 302 -17.33 -2.15 13.56
CA LYS A 302 -16.88 -0.89 14.19
C LYS A 302 -15.67 -0.28 13.48
N ILE A 303 -15.67 -0.36 12.15
CA ILE A 303 -14.66 0.25 11.27
C ILE A 303 -15.22 1.49 10.59
N GLN A 304 -14.35 2.24 9.90
CA GLN A 304 -14.74 3.38 9.08
C GLN A 304 -14.13 3.23 7.68
N LEU A 305 -14.99 3.22 6.67
CA LEU A 305 -14.68 3.15 5.25
C LEU A 305 -15.30 4.37 4.56
N PRO A 306 -14.47 5.34 4.10
CA PRO A 306 -14.98 6.50 3.37
C PRO A 306 -15.85 6.07 2.18
N LEU A 307 -16.97 6.75 1.94
CA LEU A 307 -17.78 6.43 0.77
C LEU A 307 -16.98 6.74 -0.51
N PRO A 308 -16.81 5.75 -1.41
CA PRO A 308 -16.09 5.98 -2.65
C PRO A 308 -16.97 6.81 -3.61
N GLU A 309 -16.34 7.60 -4.48
CA GLU A 309 -17.04 8.51 -5.40
C GLU A 309 -18.15 7.82 -6.23
N PRO A 310 -17.96 6.60 -6.79
CA PRO A 310 -19.04 5.90 -7.51
C PRO A 310 -20.27 5.59 -6.64
N ALA A 311 -20.09 5.38 -5.33
CA ALA A 311 -21.19 5.10 -4.41
C ALA A 311 -21.97 6.38 -4.05
N LEU A 312 -21.30 7.54 -4.00
CA LEU A 312 -21.93 8.84 -3.80
C LEU A 312 -22.85 9.21 -4.97
N LEU A 313 -22.36 9.05 -6.20
CA LEU A 313 -23.11 9.39 -7.43
C LEU A 313 -24.40 8.56 -7.60
N ARG A 314 -24.46 7.35 -7.06
CA ARG A 314 -25.67 6.50 -7.10
C ARG A 314 -26.69 6.84 -6.01
N GLY A 315 -26.25 7.40 -4.87
CA GLY A 315 -27.14 7.84 -3.80
C GLY A 315 -28.06 8.99 -4.23
N ASP A 316 -27.54 9.90 -5.06
CA ASP A 316 -28.30 11.05 -5.57
C ASP A 316 -29.37 10.65 -6.60
N ALA A 317 -29.18 9.54 -7.32
CA ALA A 317 -30.14 9.05 -8.30
C ALA A 317 -31.46 8.54 -7.67
N VAL A 318 -31.44 8.15 -6.39
CA VAL A 318 -32.64 7.69 -5.67
C VAL A 318 -33.46 8.86 -5.11
N LEU A 319 -32.85 10.04 -4.93
CA LEU A 319 -33.53 11.24 -4.42
C LEU A 319 -34.19 12.09 -5.51
N ALA A 320 -33.91 11.81 -6.79
CA ALA A 320 -34.55 12.45 -7.94
C ALA A 320 -35.78 11.69 -8.47
N GLY A 321 -36.55 11.05 -7.56
CA GLY A 321 -37.86 10.49 -7.89
C GLY A 321 -38.87 11.62 -8.18
N ASP A 322 -39.12 11.87 -9.46
CA ASP A 322 -40.19 12.74 -9.97
C ASP A 322 -41.54 12.44 -9.29
N PRO A 323 -42.25 13.42 -8.70
CA PRO A 323 -43.67 13.30 -8.41
C PRO A 323 -44.44 13.48 -9.73
N ALA A 324 -44.47 12.43 -10.56
CA ALA A 324 -45.30 12.41 -11.75
C ALA A 324 -46.78 12.24 -11.35
N ALA A 325 -47.48 13.38 -11.38
CA ALA A 325 -48.86 13.59 -11.83
C ALA A 325 -49.91 12.49 -11.53
N SER A 326 -50.76 12.75 -10.54
CA SER A 326 -52.15 12.26 -10.53
C SER A 326 -53.06 13.31 -11.17
N ALA A 327 -53.67 12.94 -12.30
CA ALA A 327 -54.86 13.59 -12.83
C ALA A 327 -56.11 13.18 -12.04
#